data_AF-A0A2X1XV61-F1
#
_entry.id   AF-A0A2X1XV61-F1
#
_cell.length_a   1.000
_cell.length_b   1.000
_cell.length_c   1.000
_cell.angle_alpha   90.00
_cell.angle_beta   90.00
_cell.angle_gamma   90.00
#
_symmetry.space_group_name_H-M   'P 1'
#
loop_
_entity.id
_entity.type
_entity.pdbx_description
1 polymer ?
#
loop_
_entity_poly.entity_id
_entity_poly.type
_entity_poly.pdbx_seq_one_letter_code
_entity_poly.pdbx_strand_id
1 'polypeptide(L)'
;MNQFEIFFDGLYLSLVIFLGIRMLLINHKDSLTLGSMTLLLGLGDSFHLVPRIIANVMDNGFAINSTSLFVGTRVSSITMSVFYLLFYFYIKKTKDLKNKGLDLTMLGLFALRVVTVFISFKGDGSMDLISNLPFVIMGLVDIFLLFKNRSREEFRRLYIYVFFSFLFYIPVVLFKNIYPTIGMLMMPKTVMYVLIVLKLYKNLQDDFVKRDLMEYAFAYLLSGILVGASYRELGKVFEVTKYMSLAHTHLIILGFALPGIFYLLVKNSDLSDEKIKKLFNIYNFGIYLAFTSMIIHGLVDPHLPMRLTEIGLISISGVGHILLTISIVLLGVNALRSREIKTA
;
A
#
# COMPACT_ATOMS: atom_id res chain seq x y z
N MET A 1 12.86 18.68 1.76
CA MET A 1 12.50 17.44 1.07
C MET A 1 12.20 16.30 2.04
N ASN A 2 13.08 16.03 3.02
CA ASN A 2 12.95 14.92 3.98
C ASN A 2 11.57 14.82 4.66
N GLN A 3 10.95 15.95 5.00
CA GLN A 3 9.65 15.95 5.68
C GLN A 3 8.50 15.45 4.79
N PHE A 4 8.50 15.81 3.50
CA PHE A 4 7.49 15.33 2.57
C PHE A 4 7.58 13.81 2.38
N GLU A 5 8.80 13.26 2.33
CA GLU A 5 9.04 11.82 2.19
C GLU A 5 8.44 11.02 3.34
N ILE A 6 8.50 11.52 4.58
CA ILE A 6 7.88 10.87 5.75
C ILE A 6 6.38 10.66 5.53
N PHE A 7 5.66 11.72 5.14
CA PHE A 7 4.22 11.64 4.90
C PHE A 7 3.91 10.77 3.68
N PHE A 8 4.65 10.97 2.59
CA PHE A 8 4.45 10.23 1.35
C PHE A 8 4.63 8.73 1.57
N ASP A 9 5.68 8.31 2.28
CA ASP A 9 5.97 6.91 2.56
C ASP A 9 4.94 6.28 3.49
N GLY A 10 4.55 6.98 4.57
CA GLY A 10 3.54 6.49 5.50
C GLY A 10 2.16 6.35 4.86
N LEU A 11 1.76 7.32 4.04
CA LEU A 11 0.51 7.31 3.26
C LEU A 11 0.52 6.16 2.24
N TYR A 12 1.57 6.07 1.43
CA TYR A 12 1.76 4.97 0.48
C TYR A 12 1.64 3.59 1.16
N LEU A 13 2.41 3.38 2.23
CA LEU A 13 2.51 2.08 2.88
C LEU A 13 1.16 1.67 3.49
N SER A 14 0.50 2.59 4.19
CA SER A 14 -0.81 2.35 4.79
C SER A 14 -1.86 2.04 3.73
N LEU A 15 -1.86 2.77 2.61
CA LEU A 15 -2.83 2.57 1.52
C LEU A 15 -2.64 1.22 0.84
N VAL A 16 -1.41 0.89 0.44
CA VAL A 16 -1.10 -0.34 -0.29
C VAL A 16 -1.37 -1.57 0.58
N ILE A 17 -0.95 -1.55 1.85
CA ILE A 17 -1.22 -2.66 2.77
C ILE A 17 -2.74 -2.82 2.98
N PHE A 18 -3.45 -1.73 3.26
CA PHE A 18 -4.90 -1.79 3.47
C PHE A 18 -5.63 -2.33 2.24
N LEU A 19 -5.32 -1.82 1.04
CA LEU A 19 -5.92 -2.29 -0.20
C LEU A 19 -5.55 -3.75 -0.46
N GLY A 20 -4.32 -4.18 -0.19
CA GLY A 20 -3.92 -5.58 -0.30
C GLY A 20 -4.77 -6.51 0.58
N ILE A 21 -4.99 -6.14 1.86
CA ILE A 21 -5.90 -6.87 2.77
C ILE A 21 -7.31 -6.88 2.19
N ARG A 22 -7.83 -5.72 1.78
CA ARG A 22 -9.19 -5.59 1.27
C ARG A 22 -9.42 -6.44 0.02
N MET A 23 -8.44 -6.47 -0.90
CA MET A 23 -8.48 -7.25 -2.13
C MET A 23 -8.60 -8.75 -1.86
N LEU A 24 -7.93 -9.27 -0.83
CA LEU A 24 -8.05 -10.69 -0.44
C LEU A 24 -9.47 -11.06 0.04
N LEU A 25 -10.22 -10.09 0.57
CA LEU A 25 -11.56 -10.31 1.12
C LEU A 25 -12.68 -10.15 0.08
N ILE A 26 -12.38 -9.61 -1.11
CA ILE A 26 -13.36 -9.48 -2.18
C ILE A 26 -13.64 -10.88 -2.75
N ASN A 27 -14.92 -11.22 -2.94
CA ASN A 27 -15.31 -12.48 -3.56
C ASN A 27 -15.13 -12.42 -5.09
N HIS A 28 -13.90 -12.61 -5.56
CA HIS A 28 -13.59 -12.66 -6.98
C HIS A 28 -12.47 -13.68 -7.27
N LYS A 29 -12.50 -14.31 -8.46
CA LYS A 29 -11.57 -15.38 -8.87
C LYS A 29 -10.08 -14.98 -8.92
N ASP A 30 -9.81 -13.68 -8.96
CA ASP A 30 -8.46 -13.09 -9.03
C ASP A 30 -8.05 -12.40 -7.72
N SER A 31 -8.92 -12.39 -6.70
CA SER A 31 -8.69 -11.72 -5.42
C SER A 31 -7.43 -12.22 -4.70
N LEU A 32 -7.23 -13.54 -4.65
CA LEU A 32 -6.05 -14.13 -4.01
C LEU A 32 -4.76 -13.66 -4.68
N THR A 33 -4.70 -13.69 -6.01
CA THR A 33 -3.50 -13.30 -6.78
C THR A 33 -3.22 -11.82 -6.63
N LEU A 34 -4.20 -10.96 -6.93
CA LEU A 34 -3.99 -9.50 -6.91
C LEU A 34 -3.82 -8.96 -5.48
N GLY A 35 -4.53 -9.51 -4.49
CA GLY A 35 -4.38 -9.16 -3.09
C GLY A 35 -3.01 -9.58 -2.54
N SER A 36 -2.57 -10.80 -2.82
CA SER A 36 -1.24 -11.29 -2.39
C SER A 36 -0.11 -10.47 -3.03
N MET A 37 -0.22 -10.16 -4.32
CA MET A 37 0.72 -9.26 -5.00
C MET A 37 0.82 -7.91 -4.31
N THR A 38 -0.33 -7.28 -4.05
CA THR A 38 -0.40 -5.95 -3.44
C THR A 38 0.14 -5.96 -2.00
N LEU A 39 -0.14 -7.01 -1.23
CA LEU A 39 0.43 -7.18 0.10
C LEU A 39 1.93 -7.42 0.09
N LEU A 40 2.44 -8.24 -0.84
CA LEU A 40 3.87 -8.48 -0.99
C LEU A 40 4.62 -7.19 -1.34
N LEU A 41 4.02 -6.33 -2.19
CA LEU A 41 4.54 -5.01 -2.50
C LEU A 41 4.62 -4.14 -1.24
N GLY A 42 3.50 -3.94 -0.53
CA GLY A 42 3.45 -3.08 0.65
C GLY A 42 4.32 -3.60 1.80
N LEU A 43 4.20 -4.87 2.17
CA LEU A 43 4.99 -5.48 3.24
C LEU A 43 6.47 -5.54 2.88
N GLY A 44 6.83 -5.87 1.64
CA GLY A 44 8.23 -5.86 1.20
C GLY A 44 8.84 -4.46 1.24
N ASP A 45 8.11 -3.45 0.81
CA ASP A 45 8.55 -2.07 0.89
C ASP A 45 8.69 -1.58 2.33
N SER A 46 7.85 -2.05 3.27
CA SER A 46 7.96 -1.67 4.69
C SER A 46 9.37 -1.84 5.27
N PHE A 47 10.12 -2.86 4.83
CA PHE A 47 11.47 -3.15 5.34
C PHE A 47 12.50 -2.06 5.06
N HIS A 48 12.30 -1.22 4.04
CA HIS A 48 13.18 -0.08 3.76
C HIS A 48 12.48 1.27 3.99
N LEU A 49 11.15 1.34 3.88
CA LEU A 49 10.38 2.55 4.13
C LEU A 49 10.30 2.90 5.61
N VAL A 50 10.08 1.92 6.49
CA VAL A 50 10.02 2.18 7.94
C VAL A 50 11.35 2.71 8.47
N PRO A 51 12.51 2.08 8.19
CA PRO A 51 13.80 2.67 8.56
C PRO A 51 14.06 4.03 7.90
N ARG A 52 13.55 4.28 6.69
CA ARG A 52 13.69 5.57 6.01
C ARG A 52 12.88 6.68 6.68
N ILE A 53 11.65 6.38 7.11
CA ILE A 53 10.80 7.31 7.88
C ILE A 53 11.52 7.73 9.17
N ILE A 54 12.06 6.76 9.90
CA ILE A 54 12.84 6.98 11.13
C ILE A 54 14.12 7.78 10.84
N ALA A 55 14.90 7.36 9.84
CA ALA A 55 16.15 8.02 9.46
C ALA A 55 15.97 9.49 9.05
N ASN A 56 14.81 9.86 8.50
CA ASN A 56 14.52 11.22 8.07
C ASN A 56 14.29 12.21 9.23
N VAL A 57 14.05 11.72 10.46
CA VAL A 57 13.85 12.56 11.65
C VAL A 57 15.02 12.53 12.63
N MET A 58 15.98 11.64 12.43
CA MET A 58 17.18 11.51 13.27
C MET A 58 18.36 12.31 12.72
N ASP A 59 19.17 12.87 13.60
CA ASP A 59 20.49 13.40 13.23
C ASP A 59 21.41 12.27 12.73
N ASN A 60 21.97 12.45 11.53
CA ASN A 60 22.74 11.41 10.82
C ASN A 60 21.98 10.07 10.66
N GLY A 61 20.65 10.12 10.61
CA GLY A 61 19.78 8.95 10.66
C GLY A 61 20.03 7.91 9.57
N PHE A 62 20.39 8.34 8.36
CA PHE A 62 20.70 7.41 7.25
C PHE A 62 21.98 6.60 7.48
N ALA A 63 22.97 7.16 8.21
CA ALA A 63 24.17 6.42 8.58
C ALA A 63 23.88 5.43 9.70
N ILE A 64 23.12 5.86 10.73
CA ILE A 64 22.71 5.03 11.87
C ILE A 64 21.87 3.83 11.40
N ASN A 65 20.94 4.07 10.48
CA ASN A 65 20.02 3.04 9.96
C ASN A 65 20.54 2.36 8.68
N SER A 66 21.81 2.53 8.34
CA SER A 66 22.39 2.04 7.07
C SER A 66 22.22 0.53 6.90
N THR A 67 22.39 -0.27 7.94
CA THR A 67 22.18 -1.73 7.92
C THR A 67 20.71 -2.09 7.64
N SER A 68 19.76 -1.46 8.34
CA SER A 68 18.33 -1.71 8.15
C SER A 68 17.87 -1.32 6.74
N LEU A 69 18.34 -0.17 6.24
CA LEU A 69 18.11 0.29 4.88
C LEU A 69 18.74 -0.67 3.85
N PHE A 70 19.96 -1.14 4.11
CA PHE A 70 20.66 -2.07 3.24
C PHE A 70 19.91 -3.40 3.10
N VAL A 71 19.53 -4.02 4.22
CA VAL A 71 18.75 -5.27 4.22
C VAL A 71 17.38 -5.04 3.58
N GLY A 72 16.71 -3.95 3.94
CA GLY A 72 15.37 -3.66 3.45
C GLY A 72 15.28 -3.49 1.94
N THR A 73 16.28 -2.86 1.30
CA THR A 73 16.28 -2.73 -0.17
C THR A 73 16.48 -4.06 -0.88
N ARG A 74 17.15 -5.04 -0.27
CA ARG A 74 17.30 -6.41 -0.82
C ARG A 74 16.02 -7.22 -0.63
N VAL A 75 15.36 -7.09 0.52
CA VAL A 75 14.02 -7.68 0.73
C VAL A 75 13.03 -7.13 -0.29
N SER A 76 12.91 -5.81 -0.42
CA SER A 76 12.05 -5.16 -1.43
C SER A 76 12.43 -5.60 -2.85
N SER A 77 13.72 -5.74 -3.16
CA SER A 77 14.17 -6.23 -4.48
C SER A 77 13.63 -7.63 -4.82
N ILE A 78 13.60 -8.54 -3.84
CA ILE A 78 13.03 -9.88 -4.02
C ILE A 78 11.50 -9.81 -4.12
N THR A 79 10.83 -9.10 -3.20
CA THR A 79 9.35 -9.02 -3.20
C THR A 79 8.81 -8.35 -4.46
N MET A 80 9.48 -7.31 -4.96
CA MET A 80 9.16 -6.67 -6.24
C MET A 80 9.29 -7.66 -7.40
N SER A 81 10.26 -8.56 -7.35
CA SER A 81 10.45 -9.57 -8.40
C SER A 81 9.36 -10.64 -8.35
N VAL A 82 8.95 -11.04 -7.15
CA VAL A 82 7.76 -11.89 -6.96
C VAL A 82 6.49 -11.18 -7.44
N PHE A 83 6.35 -9.88 -7.17
CA PHE A 83 5.22 -9.08 -7.64
C PHE A 83 5.10 -9.15 -9.18
N TYR A 84 6.18 -8.88 -9.92
CA TYR A 84 6.14 -8.93 -11.38
C TYR A 84 5.99 -10.36 -11.93
N LEU A 85 6.52 -11.38 -11.24
CA LEU A 85 6.27 -12.77 -11.62
C LEU A 85 4.78 -13.14 -11.49
N LEU A 86 4.15 -12.77 -10.37
CA LEU A 86 2.72 -12.98 -10.16
C LEU A 86 1.89 -12.10 -11.13
N PHE A 87 2.37 -10.90 -11.45
CA PHE A 87 1.71 -10.01 -12.40
C PHE A 87 1.70 -10.61 -13.81
N TYR A 88 2.81 -11.19 -14.25
CA TYR A 88 2.88 -11.99 -15.47
C TYR A 88 1.85 -13.11 -15.47
N PHE A 89 1.75 -13.90 -14.38
CA PHE A 89 0.76 -14.98 -14.30
C PHE A 89 -0.68 -14.48 -14.33
N TYR A 90 -0.95 -13.31 -13.73
CA TYR A 90 -2.24 -12.64 -13.86
C TYR A 90 -2.52 -12.27 -15.32
N ILE A 91 -1.59 -11.60 -16.01
CA ILE A 91 -1.72 -11.23 -17.42
C ILE A 91 -1.97 -12.47 -18.29
N LYS A 92 -1.20 -13.53 -18.06
CA LYS A 92 -1.31 -14.83 -18.73
C LYS A 92 -2.70 -15.45 -18.55
N LYS A 93 -3.18 -15.53 -17.31
CA LYS A 93 -4.50 -16.07 -16.96
C LYS A 93 -5.61 -15.26 -17.61
N THR A 94 -5.57 -13.93 -17.51
CA THR A 94 -6.58 -13.05 -18.12
C THR A 94 -6.62 -13.22 -19.63
N LYS A 95 -5.49 -13.48 -20.29
CA LYS A 95 -5.39 -13.61 -21.74
C LYS A 95 -5.49 -15.04 -22.29
N ASP A 96 -5.61 -16.05 -21.44
CA ASP A 96 -5.46 -17.47 -21.81
C ASP A 96 -4.20 -17.71 -22.67
N LEU A 97 -3.07 -17.08 -22.29
CA LEU A 97 -1.81 -17.26 -23.00
C LEU A 97 -1.21 -18.64 -22.67
N LYS A 98 -1.05 -19.49 -23.69
CA LYS A 98 -0.42 -20.81 -23.58
C LYS A 98 1.00 -20.78 -24.17
N ASN A 99 1.91 -20.04 -23.53
CA ASN A 99 3.31 -19.95 -23.97
C ASN A 99 4.27 -20.42 -22.86
N LYS A 100 4.63 -21.70 -22.90
CA LYS A 100 5.57 -22.33 -21.95
C LYS A 100 6.98 -21.73 -22.01
N GLY A 101 7.39 -21.19 -23.16
CA GLY A 101 8.68 -20.53 -23.31
C GLY A 101 8.77 -19.28 -22.46
N LEU A 102 7.75 -18.41 -22.55
CA LEU A 102 7.67 -17.21 -21.71
C LEU A 102 7.57 -17.54 -20.21
N ASP A 103 6.85 -18.61 -19.84
CA ASP A 103 6.79 -19.06 -18.45
C ASP A 103 8.18 -19.39 -17.91
N LEU A 104 8.94 -20.19 -18.67
CA LEU A 104 10.30 -20.59 -18.30
C LEU A 104 11.25 -19.39 -18.27
N THR A 105 11.10 -18.44 -19.21
CA THR A 105 11.87 -17.19 -19.20
C THR A 105 11.60 -16.38 -17.93
N MET A 106 10.33 -16.17 -17.55
CA MET A 106 9.98 -15.39 -16.35
C MET A 106 10.48 -16.05 -15.07
N LEU A 107 10.34 -17.38 -14.96
CA LEU A 107 10.88 -18.15 -13.84
C LEU A 107 12.42 -18.12 -13.79
N GLY A 108 13.08 -18.22 -14.94
CA GLY A 108 14.54 -18.14 -15.06
C GLY A 108 15.07 -16.76 -14.66
N LEU A 109 14.41 -15.67 -15.12
CA LEU A 109 14.76 -14.30 -14.73
C LEU A 109 14.55 -14.07 -13.23
N PHE A 110 13.47 -14.60 -12.66
CA PHE A 110 13.24 -14.53 -11.22
C PHE A 110 14.31 -15.29 -10.43
N ALA A 111 14.66 -16.52 -10.84
CA ALA A 111 15.72 -17.29 -10.18
C ALA A 111 17.08 -16.56 -10.26
N LEU A 112 17.42 -16.01 -11.44
CA LEU A 112 18.63 -15.21 -11.64
C LEU A 112 18.62 -13.96 -10.74
N ARG A 113 17.48 -13.29 -10.61
CA ARG A 113 17.30 -12.14 -9.71
C ARG A 113 17.55 -12.51 -8.25
N VAL A 114 17.02 -13.64 -7.78
CA VAL A 114 17.25 -14.12 -6.42
C VAL A 114 18.75 -14.37 -6.19
N VAL A 115 19.40 -15.11 -7.08
CA VAL A 115 20.84 -15.41 -6.99
C VAL A 115 21.69 -14.14 -6.98
N THR A 116 21.43 -13.21 -7.89
CA THR A 116 22.19 -11.95 -7.99
C THR A 116 21.98 -11.03 -6.80
N VAL A 117 20.78 -10.98 -6.21
CA VAL A 117 20.53 -10.25 -4.96
C VAL A 117 21.28 -10.90 -3.79
N PHE A 118 21.33 -12.23 -3.69
CA PHE A 118 22.14 -12.89 -2.66
C PHE A 118 23.64 -12.61 -2.81
N ILE A 119 24.14 -12.53 -4.04
CA ILE A 119 25.53 -12.15 -4.31
C ILE A 119 25.79 -10.69 -3.90
N SER A 120 24.82 -9.78 -4.10
CA SER A 120 24.99 -8.35 -3.76
C SER A 120 25.12 -8.08 -2.24
N PHE A 121 24.77 -9.04 -1.37
CA PHE A 121 25.09 -8.96 0.06
C PHE A 121 26.60 -8.91 0.36
N LYS A 122 27.46 -9.31 -0.60
CA LYS A 122 28.91 -9.23 -0.45
C LYS A 122 29.48 -7.81 -0.62
N GLY A 123 28.65 -6.81 -0.96
CA GLY A 123 29.00 -5.39 -0.85
C GLY A 123 29.67 -4.75 -2.08
N ASP A 124 29.63 -5.38 -3.25
CA ASP A 124 30.11 -4.75 -4.48
C ASP A 124 29.03 -3.84 -5.10
N GLY A 125 29.33 -2.54 -5.22
CA GLY A 125 28.42 -1.55 -5.80
C GLY A 125 28.06 -1.83 -7.28
N SER A 126 28.88 -2.59 -8.00
CA SER A 126 28.57 -3.04 -9.37
C SER A 126 27.44 -4.09 -9.41
N MET A 127 27.28 -4.86 -8.33
CA MET A 127 26.28 -5.94 -8.24
C MET A 127 24.86 -5.42 -8.08
N ASP A 128 24.66 -4.18 -7.61
CA ASP A 128 23.35 -3.56 -7.55
C ASP A 128 22.81 -3.27 -8.97
N LEU A 129 23.67 -2.91 -9.92
CA LEU A 129 23.28 -2.72 -11.32
C LEU A 129 22.93 -4.05 -11.97
N ILE A 130 23.81 -5.05 -11.82
CA ILE A 130 23.67 -6.38 -12.43
C ILE A 130 22.42 -7.08 -11.88
N SER A 131 22.20 -7.03 -10.58
CA SER A 131 21.04 -7.67 -9.96
C SER A 131 19.74 -7.07 -10.46
N ASN A 132 19.70 -5.79 -10.83
CA ASN A 132 18.49 -5.11 -11.31
C ASN A 132 18.13 -5.43 -12.77
N LEU A 133 19.07 -5.94 -13.57
CA LEU A 133 18.83 -6.24 -14.98
C LEU A 133 17.72 -7.30 -15.20
N PRO A 134 17.72 -8.46 -14.53
CA PRO A 134 16.63 -9.44 -14.66
C PRO A 134 15.25 -8.86 -14.36
N PHE A 135 15.16 -8.00 -13.34
CA PHE A 135 13.92 -7.33 -12.95
C PHE A 135 13.41 -6.37 -14.03
N VAL A 136 14.32 -5.60 -14.65
CA VAL A 136 13.95 -4.71 -15.77
C VAL A 136 13.41 -5.52 -16.94
N ILE A 137 14.03 -6.66 -17.27
CA ILE A 137 13.56 -7.52 -18.37
C ILE A 137 12.15 -8.06 -18.07
N MET A 138 11.90 -8.57 -16.85
CA MET A 138 10.55 -9.01 -16.44
C MET A 138 9.52 -7.89 -16.61
N GLY A 139 9.86 -6.68 -16.18
CA GLY A 139 9.01 -5.50 -16.34
C GLY A 139 8.71 -5.14 -17.78
N LEU A 140 9.72 -5.20 -18.66
CA LEU A 140 9.54 -4.94 -20.09
C LEU A 140 8.64 -5.98 -20.75
N VAL A 141 8.75 -7.25 -20.36
CA VAL A 141 7.84 -8.31 -20.81
C VAL A 141 6.39 -7.98 -20.43
N ASP A 142 6.14 -7.61 -19.17
CA ASP A 142 4.80 -7.24 -18.70
C ASP A 142 4.27 -6.00 -19.41
N ILE A 143 5.09 -4.95 -19.61
CA ILE A 143 4.71 -3.74 -20.36
C ILE A 143 4.31 -4.11 -21.78
N PHE A 144 5.10 -4.92 -22.47
CA PHE A 144 4.82 -5.34 -23.84
C PHE A 144 3.50 -6.14 -23.92
N LEU A 145 3.30 -7.09 -23.00
CA LEU A 145 2.08 -7.89 -22.95
C LEU A 145 0.86 -7.02 -22.66
N LEU A 146 0.94 -6.07 -21.72
CA LEU A 146 -0.16 -5.15 -21.42
C LEU A 146 -0.46 -4.23 -22.61
N PHE A 147 0.57 -3.67 -23.26
CA PHE A 147 0.42 -2.77 -24.40
C PHE A 147 -0.22 -3.44 -25.62
N LYS A 148 0.21 -4.67 -25.94
CA LYS A 148 -0.39 -5.51 -27.00
C LYS A 148 -1.88 -5.73 -26.77
N ASN A 149 -2.30 -5.67 -25.52
CA ASN A 149 -3.61 -6.08 -25.06
C ASN A 149 -4.46 -4.94 -24.45
N ARG A 150 -4.07 -3.69 -24.72
CA ARG A 150 -4.64 -2.46 -24.15
C ARG A 150 -6.13 -2.23 -24.39
N SER A 151 -6.74 -2.94 -25.35
CA SER A 151 -8.18 -2.84 -25.64
C SER A 151 -9.06 -3.42 -24.53
N ARG A 152 -8.53 -4.38 -23.76
CA ARG A 152 -9.25 -4.98 -22.64
C ARG A 152 -9.39 -4.03 -21.47
N GLU A 153 -10.55 -4.07 -20.82
CA GLU A 153 -10.89 -3.14 -19.74
C GLU A 153 -9.98 -3.33 -18.52
N GLU A 154 -9.61 -4.57 -18.21
CA GLU A 154 -8.74 -4.92 -17.10
C GLU A 154 -7.36 -4.27 -17.25
N PHE A 155 -6.88 -4.10 -18.49
CA PHE A 155 -5.55 -3.58 -18.80
C PHE A 155 -5.54 -2.12 -19.26
N ARG A 156 -6.71 -1.53 -19.49
CA ARG A 156 -6.84 -0.13 -19.90
C ARG A 156 -6.19 0.78 -18.87
N ARG A 157 -5.32 1.69 -19.31
CA ARG A 157 -4.46 2.56 -18.47
C ARG A 157 -3.40 1.84 -17.62
N LEU A 158 -3.58 0.56 -17.29
CA LEU A 158 -2.61 -0.21 -16.50
C LEU A 158 -1.22 -0.25 -17.15
N TYR A 159 -1.16 -0.44 -18.48
CA TYR A 159 0.11 -0.42 -19.21
C TYR A 159 0.85 0.92 -19.10
N ILE A 160 0.11 2.04 -19.02
CA ILE A 160 0.67 3.39 -18.89
C ILE A 160 1.34 3.51 -17.52
N TYR A 161 0.66 3.10 -16.46
CA TYR A 161 1.19 3.18 -15.10
C TYR A 161 2.45 2.32 -14.95
N VAL A 162 2.45 1.10 -15.48
CA VAL A 162 3.63 0.21 -15.45
C VAL A 162 4.77 0.79 -16.27
N PHE A 163 4.50 1.31 -17.46
CA PHE A 163 5.51 1.97 -18.30
C PHE A 163 6.17 3.16 -17.58
N PHE A 164 5.37 4.09 -17.03
CA PHE A 164 5.92 5.25 -16.32
C PHE A 164 6.65 4.86 -15.03
N SER A 165 6.21 3.80 -14.33
CA SER A 165 6.95 3.25 -13.19
C SER A 165 8.38 2.84 -13.61
N PHE A 166 8.53 2.14 -14.74
CA PHE A 166 9.86 1.78 -15.23
C PHE A 166 10.64 2.96 -15.80
N LEU A 167 9.96 3.89 -16.46
CA LEU A 167 10.57 5.11 -16.99
C LEU A 167 11.24 5.92 -15.88
N PHE A 168 10.61 6.03 -14.71
CA PHE A 168 11.20 6.72 -13.56
C PHE A 168 12.23 5.86 -12.82
N TYR A 169 12.08 4.53 -12.82
CA TYR A 169 12.98 3.61 -12.13
C TYR A 169 14.36 3.48 -12.80
N ILE A 170 14.40 3.30 -14.13
CA ILE A 170 15.64 3.00 -14.85
C ILE A 170 16.70 4.09 -14.65
N PRO A 171 16.40 5.40 -14.81
CA PRO A 171 17.39 6.45 -14.55
C PRO A 171 17.93 6.43 -13.12
N VAL A 172 17.09 6.11 -12.12
CA VAL A 172 17.52 6.06 -10.72
C VAL A 172 18.53 4.95 -10.49
N VAL A 173 18.30 3.76 -11.06
CA VAL A 173 19.23 2.64 -10.93
C VAL A 173 20.57 2.94 -11.61
N LEU A 174 20.53 3.55 -12.78
CA LEU A 174 21.74 3.79 -13.58
C LEU A 174 22.58 4.95 -13.03
N PHE A 175 21.95 6.02 -12.55
CA PHE A 175 22.62 7.31 -12.38
C PHE A 175 22.58 7.88 -10.96
N LYS A 176 21.87 7.28 -9.99
CA LYS A 176 21.77 7.84 -8.62
C LYS A 176 23.14 8.03 -7.95
N ASN A 177 24.11 7.15 -8.22
CA ASN A 177 25.45 7.23 -7.63
C ASN A 177 26.29 8.39 -8.22
N ILE A 178 25.93 8.89 -9.41
CA ILE A 178 26.60 10.01 -10.09
C ILE A 178 25.86 11.32 -9.81
N TYR A 179 24.52 11.29 -9.91
CA TYR A 179 23.64 12.43 -9.69
C TYR A 179 22.60 12.08 -8.62
N PRO A 180 22.88 12.37 -7.33
CA PRO A 180 21.97 12.03 -6.23
C PRO A 180 20.55 12.59 -6.38
N THR A 181 20.40 13.73 -7.05
CA THR A 181 19.11 14.39 -7.32
C THR A 181 18.17 13.55 -8.18
N ILE A 182 18.70 12.63 -9.01
CA ILE A 182 17.88 11.69 -9.81
C ILE A 182 17.08 10.76 -8.88
N GLY A 183 17.56 10.51 -7.66
CA GLY A 183 16.84 9.77 -6.63
C GLY A 183 15.42 10.29 -6.35
N MET A 184 15.12 11.57 -6.63
CA MET A 184 13.78 12.13 -6.50
C MET A 184 12.73 11.45 -7.38
N LEU A 185 13.14 10.83 -8.50
CA LEU A 185 12.24 10.07 -9.38
C LEU A 185 11.62 8.83 -8.71
N MET A 186 12.12 8.42 -7.54
CA MET A 186 11.49 7.38 -6.73
C MET A 186 10.06 7.77 -6.29
N MET A 187 9.76 9.05 -6.07
CA MET A 187 8.40 9.45 -5.65
C MET A 187 7.38 9.34 -6.80
N PRO A 188 7.62 9.92 -8.01
CA PRO A 188 6.77 9.67 -9.18
C PRO A 188 6.61 8.19 -9.51
N LYS A 189 7.68 7.38 -9.36
CA LYS A 189 7.61 5.92 -9.49
C LYS A 189 6.59 5.31 -8.51
N THR A 190 6.66 5.67 -7.22
CA THR A 190 5.73 5.17 -6.21
C THR A 190 4.29 5.61 -6.46
N VAL A 191 4.06 6.83 -6.98
CA VAL A 191 2.72 7.24 -7.43
C VAL A 191 2.19 6.30 -8.52
N MET A 192 3.04 5.86 -9.45
CA MET A 192 2.63 4.86 -10.44
C MET A 192 2.27 3.51 -9.82
N TYR A 193 2.97 3.07 -8.76
CA TYR A 193 2.57 1.87 -8.01
C TYR A 193 1.22 2.02 -7.34
N VAL A 194 0.92 3.18 -6.74
CA VAL A 194 -0.41 3.47 -6.20
C VAL A 194 -1.47 3.36 -7.30
N LEU A 195 -1.22 3.93 -8.48
CA LEU A 195 -2.16 3.85 -9.61
C LEU A 195 -2.34 2.42 -10.14
N ILE A 196 -1.28 1.61 -10.15
CA ILE A 196 -1.34 0.18 -10.48
C ILE A 196 -2.26 -0.52 -9.48
N VAL A 197 -2.00 -0.37 -8.17
CA VAL A 197 -2.81 -1.00 -7.11
C VAL A 197 -4.27 -0.55 -7.17
N LEU A 198 -4.54 0.76 -7.33
CA LEU A 198 -5.90 1.27 -7.46
C LEU A 198 -6.62 0.71 -8.69
N LYS A 199 -5.92 0.54 -9.81
CA LYS A 199 -6.50 -0.08 -11.01
C LYS A 199 -6.76 -1.57 -10.80
N LEU A 200 -5.84 -2.31 -10.18
CA LEU A 200 -6.04 -3.72 -9.84
C LEU A 200 -7.19 -3.92 -8.86
N TYR A 201 -7.31 -3.05 -7.85
CA TYR A 201 -8.43 -3.00 -6.92
C TYR A 201 -9.75 -2.77 -7.64
N LYS A 202 -9.80 -1.77 -8.54
CA LYS A 202 -10.99 -1.48 -9.35
C LYS A 202 -11.40 -2.66 -10.25
N ASN A 203 -10.44 -3.47 -10.72
CA ASN A 203 -10.74 -4.66 -11.52
C ASN A 203 -11.42 -5.78 -10.71
N LEU A 204 -11.39 -5.72 -9.38
CA LEU A 204 -12.06 -6.69 -8.50
C LEU A 204 -13.40 -6.19 -7.96
N GLN A 205 -13.62 -4.87 -7.94
CA GLN A 205 -14.81 -4.28 -7.31
C GLN A 205 -16.01 -4.29 -8.23
N ASP A 206 -17.10 -4.86 -7.74
CA ASP A 206 -18.44 -4.68 -8.27
C ASP A 206 -19.12 -3.45 -7.64
N ASP A 207 -20.39 -3.24 -7.96
CA ASP A 207 -21.18 -2.17 -7.35
C ASP A 207 -21.26 -2.33 -5.84
N PHE A 208 -21.21 -1.19 -5.14
CA PHE A 208 -21.23 -1.18 -3.69
C PHE A 208 -22.58 -1.65 -3.18
N VAL A 209 -22.57 -2.58 -2.24
CA VAL A 209 -23.75 -3.06 -1.52
C VAL A 209 -23.54 -2.93 -0.02
N LYS A 210 -24.62 -2.86 0.76
CA LYS A 210 -24.53 -2.70 2.23
C LYS A 210 -23.62 -3.74 2.90
N ARG A 211 -23.58 -4.97 2.39
CA ARG A 211 -22.71 -6.06 2.87
C ARG A 211 -21.22 -5.68 2.82
N ASP A 212 -20.81 -4.80 1.92
CA ASP A 212 -19.42 -4.36 1.80
C ASP A 212 -18.93 -3.66 3.07
N LEU A 213 -19.82 -3.03 3.84
CA LEU A 213 -19.48 -2.47 5.15
C LEU A 213 -18.84 -3.53 6.06
N MET A 214 -19.33 -4.77 6.02
CA MET A 214 -18.73 -5.87 6.78
C MET A 214 -17.38 -6.30 6.21
N GLU A 215 -17.24 -6.35 4.88
CA GLU A 215 -15.95 -6.70 4.29
C GLU A 215 -14.88 -5.63 4.61
N TYR A 216 -15.24 -4.36 4.61
CA TYR A 216 -14.39 -3.27 5.10
C TYR A 216 -14.09 -3.41 6.60
N ALA A 217 -15.09 -3.72 7.43
CA ALA A 217 -14.91 -3.97 8.85
C ALA A 217 -13.86 -5.06 9.10
N PHE A 218 -13.96 -6.19 8.40
CA PHE A 218 -12.99 -7.29 8.49
C PHE A 218 -11.60 -6.87 7.98
N ALA A 219 -11.52 -6.08 6.90
CA ALA A 219 -10.24 -5.54 6.43
C ALA A 219 -9.57 -4.67 7.50
N TYR A 220 -10.34 -3.84 8.19
CA TYR A 220 -9.84 -3.02 9.29
C TYR A 220 -9.46 -3.83 10.53
N LEU A 221 -10.19 -4.91 10.85
CA LEU A 221 -9.80 -5.84 11.92
C LEU A 221 -8.42 -6.42 11.64
N LEU A 222 -8.20 -6.97 10.44
CA LEU A 222 -6.91 -7.52 10.03
C LEU A 222 -5.81 -6.45 10.01
N SER A 223 -6.14 -5.25 9.56
CA SER A 223 -5.21 -4.11 9.58
C SER A 223 -4.83 -3.72 11.01
N GLY A 224 -5.79 -3.67 11.93
CA GLY A 224 -5.56 -3.42 13.34
C GLY A 224 -4.64 -4.47 13.95
N ILE A 225 -4.92 -5.76 13.75
CA ILE A 225 -4.06 -6.87 14.21
C ILE A 225 -2.64 -6.73 13.66
N LEU A 226 -2.50 -6.43 12.36
CA LEU A 226 -1.20 -6.22 11.72
C LEU A 226 -0.45 -5.06 12.37
N VAL A 227 -1.08 -3.91 12.58
CA VAL A 227 -0.45 -2.75 13.24
C VAL A 227 -0.01 -3.09 14.68
N GLY A 228 -0.83 -3.85 15.42
CA GLY A 228 -0.47 -4.29 16.77
C GLY A 228 0.73 -5.25 16.79
N ALA A 229 0.78 -6.18 15.84
CA ALA A 229 1.94 -7.06 15.65
C ALA A 229 3.18 -6.25 15.24
N SER A 230 3.03 -5.31 14.31
CA SER A 230 4.11 -4.43 13.87
C SER A 230 4.67 -3.59 15.01
N TYR A 231 3.83 -3.00 15.87
CA TYR A 231 4.30 -2.28 17.06
C TYR A 231 5.19 -3.16 17.95
N ARG A 232 4.76 -4.41 18.20
CA ARG A 232 5.52 -5.36 19.03
C ARG A 232 6.85 -5.77 18.40
N GLU A 233 6.88 -6.05 17.10
CA GLU A 233 8.09 -6.51 16.42
C GLU A 233 9.06 -5.36 16.11
N LEU A 234 8.56 -4.21 15.66
CA LEU A 234 9.38 -3.02 15.43
C LEU A 234 9.96 -2.48 16.74
N GLY A 235 9.21 -2.52 17.84
CA GLY A 235 9.70 -2.10 19.16
C GLY A 235 10.87 -2.93 19.72
N LYS A 236 11.24 -4.05 19.09
CA LYS A 236 12.46 -4.81 19.41
C LYS A 236 13.71 -4.25 18.74
N VAL A 237 13.54 -3.47 17.68
CA VAL A 237 14.63 -3.01 16.80
C VAL A 237 14.71 -1.47 16.77
N PHE A 238 13.59 -0.79 16.94
CA PHE A 238 13.47 0.67 16.91
C PHE A 238 12.77 1.17 18.17
N GLU A 239 13.08 2.38 18.58
CA GLU A 239 12.26 3.10 19.55
C GLU A 239 10.93 3.50 18.88
N VAL A 240 9.81 3.09 19.46
CA VAL A 240 8.46 3.38 18.95
C VAL A 240 7.56 3.85 20.08
N THR A 241 6.68 4.81 19.81
CA THR A 241 5.75 5.32 20.83
C THR A 241 4.45 4.51 20.91
N LYS A 242 3.73 4.73 22.02
CA LYS A 242 2.39 4.19 22.23
C LYS A 242 1.37 4.61 21.16
N TYR A 243 1.61 5.66 20.37
CA TYR A 243 0.66 6.07 19.32
C TYR A 243 0.44 4.96 18.28
N MET A 244 1.48 4.19 17.95
CA MET A 244 1.34 3.02 17.07
C MET A 244 0.50 1.91 17.72
N SER A 245 0.67 1.68 19.02
CA SER A 245 -0.16 0.74 19.78
C SER A 245 -1.63 1.20 19.88
N LEU A 246 -1.86 2.50 20.04
CA LEU A 246 -3.21 3.07 20.03
C LEU A 246 -3.87 2.94 18.66
N ALA A 247 -3.11 3.01 17.56
CA ALA A 247 -3.66 2.81 16.22
C ALA A 247 -4.29 1.41 16.07
N HIS A 248 -3.72 0.37 16.68
CA HIS A 248 -4.31 -0.97 16.73
C HIS A 248 -5.71 -0.96 17.37
N THR A 249 -5.85 -0.40 18.57
CA THR A 249 -7.14 -0.41 19.30
C THR A 249 -8.18 0.44 18.58
N HIS A 250 -7.80 1.60 18.06
CA HIS A 250 -8.73 2.45 17.33
C HIS A 250 -9.14 1.85 15.97
N LEU A 251 -8.25 1.14 15.26
CA LEU A 251 -8.63 0.39 14.06
C LEU A 251 -9.61 -0.75 14.37
N ILE A 252 -9.53 -1.38 15.55
CA ILE A 252 -10.52 -2.39 15.96
C ILE A 252 -11.86 -1.73 16.28
N ILE A 253 -11.88 -0.63 17.04
CA ILE A 253 -13.14 0.00 17.44
C ILE A 253 -13.77 0.80 16.30
N LEU A 254 -13.05 1.77 15.75
CA LEU A 254 -13.52 2.62 14.66
C LEU A 254 -13.42 1.90 13.31
N GLY A 255 -12.43 1.06 13.07
CA GLY A 255 -12.35 0.35 11.77
C GLY A 255 -13.26 -0.89 11.69
N PHE A 256 -13.35 -1.72 12.73
CA PHE A 256 -14.14 -2.95 12.69
C PHE A 256 -15.51 -2.83 13.36
N ALA A 257 -15.55 -2.48 14.65
CA ALA A 257 -16.81 -2.51 15.42
C ALA A 257 -17.82 -1.50 14.88
N LEU A 258 -17.41 -0.25 14.61
CA LEU A 258 -18.32 0.81 14.19
C LEU A 258 -18.93 0.57 12.78
N PRO A 259 -18.19 0.18 11.73
CA PRO A 259 -18.77 -0.22 10.45
C PRO A 259 -19.67 -1.46 10.56
N GLY A 260 -19.34 -2.40 11.46
CA GLY A 260 -20.23 -3.52 11.79
C GLY A 260 -21.57 -3.08 12.38
N ILE A 261 -21.55 -2.11 13.30
CA ILE A 261 -22.75 -1.48 13.85
C ILE A 261 -23.53 -0.75 12.74
N PHE A 262 -22.87 0.04 11.90
CA PHE A 262 -23.52 0.70 10.78
C PHE A 262 -24.18 -0.29 9.83
N TYR A 263 -23.52 -1.39 9.49
CA TYR A 263 -24.13 -2.46 8.70
C TYR A 263 -25.41 -2.99 9.35
N LEU A 264 -25.39 -3.31 10.65
CA LEU A 264 -26.58 -3.80 11.36
C LEU A 264 -27.71 -2.77 11.40
N LEU A 265 -27.39 -1.48 11.46
CA LEU A 265 -28.37 -0.40 11.42
C LEU A 265 -29.00 -0.26 10.04
N VAL A 266 -28.19 -0.30 8.96
CA VAL A 266 -28.65 0.01 7.60
C VAL A 266 -29.06 -1.21 6.77
N LYS A 267 -28.69 -2.45 7.16
CA LYS A 267 -28.97 -3.67 6.35
C LYS A 267 -30.43 -3.84 5.97
N ASN A 268 -31.34 -3.41 6.84
CA ASN A 268 -32.79 -3.49 6.64
C ASN A 268 -33.43 -2.10 6.40
N SER A 269 -32.63 -1.07 6.12
CA SER A 269 -33.10 0.29 5.81
C SER A 269 -33.41 0.46 4.32
N ASP A 270 -34.25 1.45 4.02
CA ASP A 270 -34.58 1.92 2.66
C ASP A 270 -33.49 2.84 2.05
N LEU A 271 -32.45 3.17 2.81
CA LEU A 271 -31.33 3.97 2.32
C LEU A 271 -30.69 3.30 1.09
N SER A 272 -30.46 4.11 0.05
CA SER A 272 -29.79 3.65 -1.16
C SER A 272 -28.33 3.34 -0.91
N ASP A 273 -27.83 2.32 -1.61
CA ASP A 273 -26.45 1.86 -1.49
C ASP A 273 -25.46 2.95 -1.95
N GLU A 274 -25.84 3.76 -2.94
CA GLU A 274 -25.05 4.92 -3.40
C GLU A 274 -24.86 5.97 -2.28
N LYS A 275 -25.92 6.28 -1.53
CA LYS A 275 -25.85 7.26 -0.42
C LYS A 275 -24.96 6.73 0.69
N ILE A 276 -25.08 5.45 1.04
CA ILE A 276 -24.23 4.79 2.04
C ILE A 276 -22.78 4.79 1.58
N LYS A 277 -22.51 4.41 0.32
CA LYS A 277 -21.17 4.41 -0.28
C LYS A 277 -20.51 5.78 -0.17
N LYS A 278 -21.23 6.86 -0.52
CA LYS A 278 -20.70 8.22 -0.47
C LYS A 278 -20.27 8.62 0.94
N LEU A 279 -21.13 8.40 1.93
CA LEU A 279 -20.83 8.73 3.32
C LEU A 279 -19.72 7.83 3.89
N PHE A 280 -19.72 6.55 3.53
CA PHE A 280 -18.69 5.61 3.97
C PHE A 280 -17.33 5.85 3.31
N ASN A 281 -17.27 6.41 2.11
CA ASN A 281 -16.00 6.84 1.52
C ASN A 281 -15.39 8.03 2.28
N ILE A 282 -16.20 8.96 2.77
CA ILE A 282 -15.73 10.05 3.65
C ILE A 282 -15.19 9.46 4.96
N TYR A 283 -15.90 8.47 5.51
CA TYR A 283 -15.46 7.71 6.68
C TYR A 283 -14.10 7.05 6.46
N ASN A 284 -13.97 6.25 5.40
CA ASN A 284 -12.73 5.53 5.07
C ASN A 284 -11.56 6.48 4.82
N PHE A 285 -11.81 7.65 4.22
CA PHE A 285 -10.77 8.65 4.05
C PHE A 285 -10.33 9.27 5.39
N GLY A 286 -11.27 9.52 6.30
CA GLY A 286 -10.97 9.95 7.67
C GLY A 286 -10.16 8.92 8.45
N ILE A 287 -10.56 7.64 8.40
CA ILE A 287 -9.83 6.49 8.97
C ILE A 287 -8.40 6.44 8.44
N TYR A 288 -8.23 6.54 7.12
CA TYR A 288 -6.93 6.51 6.46
C TYR A 288 -6.00 7.62 6.98
N LEU A 289 -6.45 8.88 6.98
CA LEU A 289 -5.62 9.99 7.44
C LEU A 289 -5.27 9.89 8.93
N ALA A 290 -6.26 9.61 9.79
CA ALA A 290 -6.06 9.56 11.23
C ALA A 290 -5.09 8.44 11.64
N PHE A 291 -5.30 7.22 11.15
CA PHE A 291 -4.46 6.09 11.57
C PHE A 291 -3.10 6.06 10.91
N THR A 292 -2.97 6.52 9.66
CA THR A 292 -1.65 6.72 9.09
C THR A 292 -0.86 7.75 9.89
N SER A 293 -1.48 8.86 10.31
CA SER A 293 -0.80 9.83 11.17
C SER A 293 -0.38 9.22 12.52
N MET A 294 -1.23 8.41 13.16
CA MET A 294 -0.87 7.70 14.40
C MET A 294 0.28 6.71 14.23
N ILE A 295 0.34 5.99 13.11
CA ILE A 295 1.45 5.09 12.80
C ILE A 295 2.73 5.89 12.62
N ILE A 296 2.69 7.02 11.89
CA ILE A 296 3.87 7.86 11.68
C ILE A 296 4.34 8.48 13.01
N HIS A 297 3.44 9.06 13.83
CA HIS A 297 3.75 9.49 15.21
C HIS A 297 4.42 8.39 16.04
N GLY A 298 3.91 7.16 15.88
CA GLY A 298 4.51 5.93 16.40
C GLY A 298 6.00 5.78 16.12
N LEU A 299 6.41 6.09 14.90
CA LEU A 299 7.77 5.90 14.40
C LEU A 299 8.68 7.12 14.62
N VAL A 300 8.14 8.34 14.59
CA VAL A 300 8.97 9.55 14.53
C VAL A 300 9.10 10.30 15.84
N ASP A 301 8.07 10.30 16.69
CA ASP A 301 8.04 11.07 17.94
C ASP A 301 9.18 10.74 18.94
N PRO A 302 9.71 9.50 19.04
CA PRO A 302 10.85 9.20 19.92
C PRO A 302 12.11 9.99 19.54
N HIS A 303 12.20 10.42 18.29
CA HIS A 303 13.37 11.06 17.71
C HIS A 303 13.24 12.58 17.63
N LEU A 304 12.27 13.17 18.35
CA LEU A 304 12.07 14.63 18.46
C LEU A 304 12.03 15.31 17.09
N PRO A 305 11.05 14.96 16.24
CA PRO A 305 11.01 15.44 14.87
C PRO A 305 10.90 16.97 14.83
N MET A 306 11.37 17.57 13.74
CA MET A 306 11.24 19.01 13.55
C MET A 306 9.78 19.47 13.69
N ARG A 307 9.59 20.68 14.23
CA ARG A 307 8.26 21.30 14.44
C ARG A 307 7.34 21.26 13.21
N LEU A 308 7.89 21.38 11.99
CA LEU A 308 7.09 21.32 10.77
C LEU A 308 6.52 19.91 10.51
N THR A 309 7.28 18.85 10.81
CA THR A 309 6.79 17.46 10.76
C THR A 309 5.68 17.25 11.79
N GLU A 310 5.88 17.72 13.02
CA GLU A 310 4.89 17.64 14.10
C GLU A 310 3.57 18.33 13.72
N ILE A 311 3.64 19.58 13.26
CA ILE A 311 2.47 20.34 12.78
C ILE A 311 1.77 19.59 11.63
N GLY A 312 2.53 19.03 10.69
CA GLY A 312 1.98 18.27 9.57
C GLY A 312 1.20 17.04 10.03
N LEU A 313 1.72 16.28 11.00
CA LEU A 313 1.06 15.09 11.54
C LEU A 313 -0.21 15.44 12.32
N ILE A 314 -0.14 16.47 13.17
CA ILE A 314 -1.31 17.01 13.89
C ILE A 314 -2.39 17.44 12.88
N SER A 315 -1.99 18.13 11.81
CA SER A 315 -2.92 18.63 10.78
C SER A 315 -3.61 17.49 10.03
N ILE A 316 -2.86 16.48 9.59
CA ILE A 316 -3.41 15.29 8.92
C ILE A 316 -4.37 14.53 9.85
N SER A 317 -3.97 14.36 11.12
CA SER A 317 -4.82 13.71 12.12
C SER A 317 -6.10 14.51 12.36
N GLY A 318 -6.00 15.83 12.50
CA GLY A 318 -7.15 16.73 12.70
C GLY A 318 -8.15 16.68 11.55
N VAL A 319 -7.68 16.71 10.30
CA VAL A 319 -8.54 16.52 9.11
C VAL A 319 -9.21 15.14 9.14
N GLY A 320 -8.45 14.10 9.48
CA GLY A 320 -9.00 12.75 9.65
C GLY A 320 -10.16 12.71 10.65
N HIS A 321 -9.99 13.32 11.83
CA HIS A 321 -11.02 13.40 12.85
C HIS A 321 -12.27 14.16 12.38
N ILE A 322 -12.11 15.31 11.72
CA ILE A 322 -13.24 16.09 11.19
C ILE A 322 -14.09 15.24 10.23
N LEU A 323 -13.43 14.52 9.31
CA LEU A 323 -14.11 13.66 8.34
C LEU A 323 -14.82 12.47 9.02
N LEU A 324 -14.19 11.86 10.02
CA LEU A 324 -14.79 10.81 10.84
C LEU A 324 -16.03 11.32 11.57
N THR A 325 -15.95 12.46 12.26
CA THR A 325 -17.08 13.04 12.97
C THR A 325 -18.25 13.33 12.04
N ILE A 326 -17.99 13.99 10.90
CA ILE A 326 -19.03 14.31 9.91
C ILE A 326 -19.70 13.03 9.38
N SER A 327 -18.91 12.03 8.98
CA SER A 327 -19.45 10.80 8.41
C SER A 327 -20.21 9.96 9.42
N ILE A 328 -19.75 9.86 10.67
CA ILE A 328 -20.45 9.15 11.76
C ILE A 328 -21.81 9.80 12.05
N VAL A 329 -21.84 11.12 12.22
CA VAL A 329 -23.09 11.85 12.49
C VAL A 329 -24.07 11.67 11.33
N LEU A 330 -23.61 11.86 10.09
CA LEU A 330 -24.48 11.74 8.92
C LEU A 330 -24.97 10.32 8.70
N LEU A 331 -24.12 9.29 8.84
CA LEU A 331 -24.54 7.89 8.72
C LEU A 331 -25.54 7.53 9.82
N GLY A 332 -25.26 7.92 11.07
CA GLY A 332 -26.12 7.64 12.21
C GLY A 332 -27.50 8.28 12.07
N VAL A 333 -27.57 9.58 11.78
CA VAL A 333 -28.85 10.30 11.63
C VAL A 333 -29.67 9.74 10.46
N ASN A 334 -29.03 9.46 9.31
CA ASN A 334 -29.74 8.87 8.18
C ASN A 334 -30.25 7.46 8.50
N ALA A 335 -29.45 6.64 9.19
CA ALA A 335 -29.85 5.29 9.59
C ALA A 335 -31.03 5.31 10.57
N LEU A 336 -31.05 6.24 11.52
CA LEU A 336 -32.15 6.39 12.48
C LEU A 336 -33.45 6.83 11.80
N ARG A 337 -33.41 7.90 10.98
CA ARG A 337 -34.58 8.41 10.25
C ARG A 337 -35.19 7.37 9.31
N SER A 338 -34.35 6.56 8.66
CA SER A 338 -34.82 5.49 7.78
C SER A 338 -35.64 4.40 8.48
N ARG A 339 -35.54 4.29 9.81
CA ARG A 339 -36.28 3.32 10.61
C ARG A 339 -37.59 3.87 11.16
N GLU A 340 -37.64 5.15 11.49
CA GLU A 340 -38.87 5.82 11.97
C GLU A 340 -39.99 5.77 10.92
N ILE A 341 -39.64 5.86 9.63
CA ILE A 341 -40.59 5.79 8.51
C ILE A 341 -41.25 4.40 8.38
N LYS A 342 -40.65 3.33 8.91
CA LYS A 342 -41.23 1.98 8.89
C LYS A 342 -42.21 1.70 10.02
N THR A 343 -42.24 2.54 11.05
CA THR A 343 -43.07 2.36 12.24
C THR A 343 -44.31 3.25 12.26
N ALA A 344 -44.44 4.17 11.30
CA ALA A 344 -45.66 4.92 11.00
C ALA A 344 -46.35 4.29 9.79
#